data_AF-A0A525I2R9-F1
#
_entry.id   AF-A0A525I2R9-F1
#
_cell.length_a   1.000
_cell.length_b   1.000
_cell.length_c   1.000
_cell.angle_alpha   90.00
_cell.angle_beta   90.00
_cell.angle_gamma   90.00
#
_symmetry.space_group_name_H-M   'P 1'
#
loop_
_entity.id
_entity.type
_entity.pdbx_description
1 polymer ?
#
loop_
_entity_poly.entity_id
_entity_poly.type
_entity_poly.pdbx_seq_one_letter_code
_entity_poly.pdbx_strand_id
1 'polypeptide(L)'
;MLTKKTVFVLGAGASAPFNFPIGSALSDQIVSQLHPGNGPYNLLQQFSLFSEREIVFFRETFFQSGKNSIDAFLEHRSNFMEIGKAAIAAVLIPREQNSTVFSYDSQNWLRYVYNQMSTTFDEFGENQVSFVTFNYDRVVEHFLFTSIMNSYGKDADACLAVMNRIPVVHLHGRLGYLPWESPDSRPFAPNLSKESLERCIKGIKIIHEDIKDGRDTEFALAKQFLREAEQIYFMGFGFNRTNVERLDIANLEKRRPIYSTAYNLTDSEKSAILRLTENTVSFQAQDCIGMCREWVNWS
;
A
#
# COMPACT_ATOMS: atom_id res chain seq x y z
N MET A 1 15.02 -5.83 -17.79
CA MET A 1 15.53 -6.15 -16.45
C MET A 1 16.06 -4.88 -15.81
N LEU A 2 15.69 -4.59 -14.56
CA LEU A 2 16.25 -3.48 -13.77
C LEU A 2 17.59 -3.88 -13.15
N THR A 3 18.68 -3.25 -13.58
CA THR A 3 20.03 -3.53 -13.06
C THR A 3 20.42 -2.62 -11.89
N LYS A 4 19.82 -1.44 -11.82
CA LYS A 4 20.03 -0.47 -10.73
C LYS A 4 19.13 -0.74 -9.55
N LYS A 5 19.65 -0.58 -8.33
CA LYS A 5 18.88 -0.69 -7.07
C LYS A 5 17.76 0.35 -7.03
N THR A 6 16.55 -0.10 -7.36
CA THR A 6 15.36 0.73 -7.54
C THR A 6 14.40 0.52 -6.40
N VAL A 7 13.97 1.61 -5.76
CA VAL A 7 12.94 1.57 -4.71
C VAL A 7 11.72 2.34 -5.19
N PHE A 8 10.58 1.66 -5.25
CA PHE A 8 9.28 2.30 -5.42
C PHE A 8 8.63 2.52 -4.05
N VAL A 9 8.36 3.77 -3.70
CA VAL A 9 7.62 4.13 -2.48
C VAL A 9 6.18 4.44 -2.86
N LEU A 10 5.26 3.59 -2.43
CA LEU A 10 3.87 3.58 -2.87
C LEU A 10 2.96 4.16 -1.79
N GLY A 11 2.17 5.17 -2.15
CA GLY A 11 1.03 5.62 -1.37
C GLY A 11 -0.29 5.30 -2.07
N ALA A 12 -1.40 5.76 -1.50
CA ALA A 12 -2.74 5.37 -1.93
C ALA A 12 -3.00 5.64 -3.43
N GLY A 13 -2.39 6.71 -3.98
CA GLY A 13 -2.51 7.02 -5.41
C GLY A 13 -1.95 5.94 -6.35
N ALA A 14 -0.99 5.13 -5.89
CA ALA A 14 -0.46 4.01 -6.69
C ALA A 14 -1.48 2.87 -6.83
N SER A 15 -2.44 2.75 -5.91
CA SER A 15 -3.49 1.73 -5.99
C SER A 15 -4.76 2.21 -6.69
N ALA A 16 -4.84 3.50 -7.07
CA ALA A 16 -6.00 4.09 -7.73
C ALA A 16 -6.40 3.39 -9.04
N PRO A 17 -5.46 3.02 -9.95
CA PRO A 17 -5.79 2.29 -11.17
C PRO A 17 -6.43 0.91 -10.91
N PHE A 18 -6.34 0.41 -9.69
CA PHE A 18 -6.89 -0.88 -9.26
C PHE A 18 -8.18 -0.73 -8.45
N ASN A 19 -8.86 0.42 -8.56
CA ASN A 19 -10.11 0.77 -7.86
C ASN A 19 -10.01 0.86 -6.34
N PHE A 20 -8.81 1.07 -5.79
CA PHE A 20 -8.65 1.36 -4.36
C PHE A 20 -8.84 2.86 -4.09
N PRO A 21 -9.40 3.22 -2.92
CA PRO A 21 -9.63 4.62 -2.56
C PRO A 21 -8.32 5.38 -2.35
N ILE A 22 -8.33 6.67 -2.69
CA ILE A 22 -7.20 7.59 -2.53
C ILE A 22 -7.50 8.68 -1.50
N GLY A 23 -6.47 9.16 -0.81
CA GLY A 23 -6.59 10.29 0.13
C GLY A 23 -7.68 10.05 1.18
N SER A 24 -8.58 11.03 1.35
CA SER A 24 -9.70 10.94 2.29
C SER A 24 -10.81 9.99 1.85
N ALA A 25 -10.81 9.50 0.60
CA ALA A 25 -11.89 8.67 0.08
C ALA A 25 -12.07 7.36 0.86
N LEU A 26 -11.02 6.82 1.49
CA LEU A 26 -11.15 5.66 2.37
C LEU A 26 -11.96 6.03 3.62
N SER A 27 -11.68 7.18 4.23
CA SER A 27 -12.43 7.70 5.38
C SER A 27 -13.90 7.92 5.03
N ASP A 28 -14.18 8.54 3.87
CA ASP A 28 -15.54 8.77 3.38
C ASP A 28 -16.27 7.44 3.10
N GLN A 29 -15.58 6.46 2.52
CA GLN A 29 -16.12 5.14 2.29
C GLN A 29 -16.39 4.39 3.60
N ILE A 30 -15.51 4.46 4.60
CA ILE A 30 -15.76 3.87 5.93
C ILE A 30 -17.02 4.48 6.54
N VAL A 31 -17.13 5.81 6.57
CA VAL A 31 -18.30 6.48 7.17
C VAL A 31 -19.58 6.14 6.41
N SER A 32 -19.55 6.16 5.08
CA SER A 32 -20.74 5.84 4.29
C SER A 32 -21.14 4.37 4.39
N GLN A 33 -20.18 3.44 4.32
CA GLN A 33 -20.44 2.00 4.30
C GLN A 33 -20.83 1.42 5.67
N LEU A 34 -20.50 2.11 6.76
CA LEU A 34 -20.89 1.72 8.11
C LEU A 34 -22.23 2.35 8.56
N HIS A 35 -23.01 2.93 7.65
CA HIS A 35 -24.39 3.28 7.95
C HIS A 35 -25.27 2.02 8.11
N PRO A 36 -26.26 2.04 9.02
CA PRO A 36 -27.22 0.95 9.16
C PRO A 36 -27.89 0.60 7.83
N GLY A 37 -27.93 -0.69 7.50
CA GLY A 37 -28.50 -1.22 6.27
C GLY A 37 -27.50 -1.43 5.12
N ASN A 38 -26.31 -0.84 5.18
CA ASN A 38 -25.27 -1.06 4.17
C ASN A 38 -24.55 -2.41 4.36
N GLY A 39 -23.97 -2.93 3.28
CA GLY A 39 -23.33 -4.26 3.26
C GLY A 39 -22.26 -4.43 4.35
N PRO A 40 -21.22 -3.57 4.41
CA PRO A 40 -20.20 -3.64 5.45
C PRO A 40 -20.73 -3.52 6.88
N TYR A 41 -21.70 -2.64 7.13
CA TYR A 41 -22.40 -2.58 8.42
C TYR A 41 -23.05 -3.91 8.79
N ASN A 42 -23.87 -4.46 7.89
CA ASN A 42 -24.59 -5.71 8.13
C ASN A 42 -23.62 -6.88 8.37
N LEU A 43 -22.49 -6.92 7.65
CA LEU A 43 -21.47 -7.95 7.81
C LEU A 43 -20.79 -7.89 9.18
N LEU A 44 -20.37 -6.70 9.63
CA LEU A 44 -19.76 -6.54 10.96
C LEU A 44 -20.71 -6.98 12.08
N GLN A 45 -22.01 -6.69 11.93
CA GLN A 45 -23.05 -7.14 12.85
C GLN A 45 -23.25 -8.67 12.75
N GLN A 46 -23.37 -9.21 11.55
CA GLN A 46 -23.62 -10.64 11.29
C GLN A 46 -22.51 -11.51 11.88
N PHE A 47 -21.25 -11.10 11.74
CA PHE A 47 -20.12 -11.85 12.30
C PHE A 47 -20.00 -11.75 13.83
N SER A 48 -20.90 -10.96 14.45
CA SER A 48 -20.95 -10.72 15.90
C SER A 48 -19.61 -10.26 16.46
N LEU A 49 -18.84 -9.52 15.65
CA LEU A 49 -17.56 -8.93 16.07
C LEU A 49 -17.79 -7.67 16.90
N PHE A 50 -18.83 -6.90 16.55
CA PHE A 50 -19.19 -5.65 17.22
C PHE A 50 -20.70 -5.55 17.34
N SER A 51 -21.17 -4.95 18.43
CA SER A 51 -22.58 -4.58 18.59
C SER A 51 -22.95 -3.41 17.67
N GLU A 52 -24.24 -3.29 17.34
CA GLU A 52 -24.76 -2.14 16.58
C GLU A 52 -24.39 -0.80 17.24
N ARG A 53 -24.45 -0.74 18.57
CA ARG A 53 -24.08 0.47 19.32
C ARG A 53 -22.61 0.83 19.12
N GLU A 54 -21.71 -0.15 19.10
CA GLU A 54 -20.28 0.08 18.87
C GLU A 54 -20.01 0.56 17.45
N ILE A 55 -20.65 -0.04 16.44
CA ILE A 55 -20.47 0.36 15.03
C ILE A 55 -20.95 1.79 14.81
N VAL A 56 -22.16 2.12 15.29
CA VAL A 56 -22.72 3.47 15.17
C VAL A 56 -21.86 4.48 15.93
N PHE A 57 -21.45 4.16 17.15
CA PHE A 57 -20.62 5.05 17.97
C PHE A 57 -19.25 5.30 17.34
N PHE A 58 -18.57 4.26 16.84
CA PHE A 58 -17.32 4.41 16.10
C PHE A 58 -17.50 5.30 14.87
N ARG A 59 -18.50 5.01 14.03
CA ARG A 59 -18.76 5.74 12.80
C ARG A 59 -18.98 7.23 13.06
N GLU A 60 -19.88 7.58 13.99
CA GLU A 60 -20.18 8.97 14.33
C GLU A 60 -18.95 9.67 14.93
N THR A 61 -18.23 9.00 15.84
CA THR A 61 -17.04 9.58 16.46
C THR A 61 -15.94 9.81 15.43
N PHE A 62 -15.74 8.89 14.50
CA PHE A 62 -14.75 9.02 13.43
C PHE A 62 -15.13 10.15 12.47
N PHE A 63 -16.38 10.19 12.01
CA PHE A 63 -16.89 11.23 11.11
C PHE A 63 -16.73 12.64 11.71
N GLN A 64 -17.03 12.79 12.99
CA GLN A 64 -16.97 14.07 13.70
C GLN A 64 -15.58 14.41 14.26
N SER A 65 -14.55 13.59 14.00
CA SER A 65 -13.22 13.77 14.59
C SER A 65 -12.39 14.90 13.97
N GLY A 66 -12.74 15.34 12.76
CA GLY A 66 -11.94 16.31 11.99
C GLY A 66 -10.58 15.77 11.50
N LYS A 67 -10.34 14.46 11.60
CA LYS A 67 -9.12 13.82 11.10
C LYS A 67 -9.24 13.48 9.62
N ASN A 68 -8.15 13.67 8.87
CA ASN A 68 -8.12 13.46 7.42
C ASN A 68 -7.97 11.98 7.01
N SER A 69 -7.58 11.10 7.94
CA SER A 69 -7.44 9.66 7.69
C SER A 69 -7.83 8.83 8.90
N ILE A 70 -8.18 7.57 8.66
CA ILE A 70 -8.46 6.59 9.70
C ILE A 70 -7.23 6.33 10.59
N ASP A 71 -6.03 6.30 10.02
CA ASP A 71 -4.76 6.18 10.76
C ASP A 71 -4.59 7.29 11.80
N ALA A 72 -4.74 8.55 11.37
CA ALA A 72 -4.58 9.71 12.25
C ALA A 72 -5.67 9.80 13.33
N PHE A 73 -6.81 9.13 13.11
CA PHE A 73 -7.85 8.97 14.11
C PHE A 73 -7.50 7.88 15.13
N LEU A 74 -7.13 6.68 14.65
CA LEU A 74 -6.83 5.53 15.49
C LEU A 74 -5.56 5.73 16.33
N GLU A 75 -4.61 6.54 15.86
CA GLU A 75 -3.40 6.91 16.61
C GLU A 75 -3.71 7.50 18.00
N HIS A 76 -4.78 8.27 18.14
CA HIS A 76 -5.17 8.88 19.42
C HIS A 76 -6.36 8.19 20.09
N ARG A 77 -6.98 7.21 19.43
CA ARG A 77 -8.21 6.55 19.90
C ARG A 77 -8.06 5.03 19.84
N SER A 78 -7.11 4.51 20.61
CA SER A 78 -6.82 3.07 20.71
C SER A 78 -8.05 2.23 21.12
N ASN A 79 -9.03 2.83 21.79
CA ASN A 79 -10.31 2.18 22.11
C ASN A 79 -11.12 1.77 20.86
N PHE A 80 -10.81 2.31 19.69
CA PHE A 80 -11.44 1.97 18.41
C PHE A 80 -10.54 1.12 17.49
N MET A 81 -9.42 0.61 18.00
CA MET A 81 -8.42 -0.05 17.17
C MET A 81 -8.99 -1.24 16.38
N GLU A 82 -9.65 -2.18 17.06
CA GLU A 82 -10.19 -3.37 16.40
C GLU A 82 -11.27 -3.03 15.37
N ILE A 83 -12.27 -2.23 15.75
CA ILE A 83 -13.36 -1.84 14.84
C ILE A 83 -12.88 -0.98 13.68
N GLY A 84 -11.88 -0.13 13.90
CA GLY A 84 -11.26 0.67 12.84
C GLY A 84 -10.54 -0.18 11.80
N LYS A 85 -9.75 -1.18 12.25
CA LYS A 85 -9.11 -2.14 11.34
C LYS A 85 -10.14 -3.00 10.60
N ALA A 86 -11.19 -3.44 11.30
CA ALA A 86 -12.30 -4.16 10.67
C ALA A 86 -13.00 -3.32 9.60
N ALA A 87 -13.21 -2.02 9.86
CA ALA A 87 -13.81 -1.09 8.92
C ALA A 87 -12.95 -0.88 7.67
N ILE A 88 -11.63 -0.72 7.83
CA ILE A 88 -10.67 -0.67 6.72
C ILE A 88 -10.81 -1.94 5.87
N ALA A 89 -10.76 -3.12 6.50
CA ALA A 89 -10.87 -4.38 5.79
C ALA A 89 -12.22 -4.54 5.07
N ALA A 90 -13.33 -4.15 5.70
CA ALA A 90 -14.67 -4.26 5.12
C ALA A 90 -14.87 -3.36 3.89
N VAL A 91 -14.14 -2.24 3.79
CA VAL A 91 -14.17 -1.34 2.63
C VAL A 91 -13.19 -1.78 1.53
N LEU A 92 -12.00 -2.28 1.92
CA LEU A 92 -10.93 -2.56 0.96
C LEU A 92 -10.97 -3.97 0.36
N ILE A 93 -11.35 -5.01 1.12
CA ILE A 93 -11.43 -6.39 0.60
C ILE A 93 -12.29 -6.49 -0.67
N PRO A 94 -13.49 -5.87 -0.76
CA PRO A 94 -14.31 -5.93 -1.98
C PRO A 94 -13.64 -5.37 -3.25
N ARG A 95 -12.53 -4.64 -3.11
CA ARG A 95 -11.74 -4.11 -4.23
C ARG A 95 -10.71 -5.10 -4.77
N GLU A 96 -10.42 -6.19 -4.06
CA GLU A 96 -9.48 -7.24 -4.48
C GLU A 96 -10.06 -8.09 -5.62
N GLN A 97 -10.10 -7.55 -6.84
CA GLN A 97 -10.66 -8.17 -8.02
C GLN A 97 -9.61 -8.41 -9.11
N ASN A 98 -9.40 -9.67 -9.49
CA ASN A 98 -8.48 -10.05 -10.56
C ASN A 98 -8.80 -9.36 -11.89
N SER A 99 -10.09 -9.22 -12.23
CA SER A 99 -10.53 -8.55 -13.46
C SER A 99 -10.04 -7.11 -13.56
N THR A 100 -9.96 -6.39 -12.42
CA THR A 100 -9.42 -5.03 -12.36
C THR A 100 -7.89 -5.04 -12.35
N VAL A 101 -7.27 -5.85 -11.48
CA VAL A 101 -5.80 -5.90 -11.33
C VAL A 101 -5.08 -6.31 -12.61
N PHE A 102 -5.64 -7.27 -13.36
CA PHE A 102 -5.06 -7.77 -14.60
C PHE A 102 -5.68 -7.17 -15.86
N SER A 103 -6.50 -6.12 -15.76
CA SER A 103 -7.01 -5.46 -16.96
C SER A 103 -5.86 -4.94 -17.85
N TYR A 104 -6.14 -4.80 -19.15
CA TYR A 104 -5.25 -4.15 -20.11
C TYR A 104 -5.39 -2.62 -20.07
N ASP A 105 -5.79 -2.05 -18.93
CA ASP A 105 -5.89 -0.60 -18.78
C ASP A 105 -4.52 0.04 -19.02
N SER A 106 -4.50 1.09 -19.83
CA SER A 106 -3.33 1.91 -20.12
C SER A 106 -2.69 2.55 -18.88
N GLN A 107 -3.45 2.67 -17.79
CA GLN A 107 -3.05 3.22 -16.49
C GLN A 107 -2.46 2.16 -15.53
N ASN A 108 -2.45 0.88 -15.91
CA ASN A 108 -1.88 -0.19 -15.12
C ASN A 108 -0.34 -0.12 -15.12
N TRP A 109 0.20 0.67 -14.20
CA TRP A 109 1.65 0.85 -14.05
C TRP A 109 2.36 -0.46 -13.66
N LEU A 110 1.75 -1.32 -12.84
CA LEU A 110 2.35 -2.61 -12.47
C LEU A 110 2.60 -3.50 -13.69
N ARG A 111 1.67 -3.54 -14.64
CA ARG A 111 1.86 -4.25 -15.91
C ARG A 111 3.03 -3.67 -16.71
N TYR A 112 3.18 -2.36 -16.73
CA TYR A 112 4.33 -1.72 -17.38
C TYR A 112 5.65 -2.10 -16.70
N VAL A 113 5.74 -1.97 -15.37
CA VAL A 113 6.93 -2.34 -14.59
C VAL A 113 7.29 -3.80 -14.83
N TYR A 114 6.32 -4.72 -14.76
CA TYR A 114 6.52 -6.14 -15.02
C TYR A 114 7.09 -6.42 -16.42
N ASN A 115 6.55 -5.75 -17.45
CA ASN A 115 7.07 -5.90 -18.82
C ASN A 115 8.51 -5.39 -18.97
N GLN A 116 8.89 -4.34 -18.24
CA GLN A 116 10.27 -3.85 -18.23
C GLN A 116 11.23 -4.76 -17.44
N MET A 117 10.71 -5.46 -16.43
CA MET A 117 11.45 -6.46 -15.66
C MET A 117 11.62 -7.79 -16.42
N SER A 118 10.81 -8.01 -17.47
CA SER A 118 10.77 -9.26 -18.23
C SER A 118 12.16 -9.72 -18.67
N THR A 119 12.46 -10.97 -18.37
CA THR A 119 13.71 -11.67 -18.69
C THR A 119 13.46 -13.19 -18.68
N THR A 120 14.47 -14.05 -18.62
CA THR A 120 14.27 -15.48 -18.38
C THR A 120 13.75 -15.73 -16.95
N PHE A 121 13.16 -16.91 -16.69
CA PHE A 121 12.66 -17.23 -15.34
C PHE A 121 13.78 -17.22 -14.30
N ASP A 122 14.94 -17.80 -14.64
CA ASP A 122 16.07 -17.97 -13.73
C ASP A 122 16.70 -16.62 -13.34
N GLU A 123 16.68 -15.66 -14.27
CA GLU A 123 17.20 -14.30 -14.06
C GLU A 123 16.15 -13.33 -13.49
N PHE A 124 14.86 -13.71 -13.42
CA PHE A 124 13.81 -12.76 -13.04
C PHE A 124 14.03 -12.18 -11.63
N GLY A 125 14.51 -13.02 -10.69
CA GLY A 125 14.86 -12.60 -9.34
C GLY A 125 16.14 -11.75 -9.23
N GLU A 126 16.83 -11.48 -10.34
CA GLU A 126 18.01 -10.62 -10.39
C GLU A 126 17.65 -9.14 -10.62
N ASN A 127 16.39 -8.85 -10.98
CA ASN A 127 15.88 -7.48 -11.04
C ASN A 127 16.11 -6.78 -9.70
N GLN A 128 16.89 -5.70 -9.71
CA GLN A 128 17.23 -4.91 -8.53
C GLN A 128 16.08 -3.96 -8.15
N VAL A 129 14.93 -4.51 -7.78
CA VAL A 129 13.73 -3.75 -7.42
C VAL A 129 13.21 -4.12 -6.04
N SER A 130 12.75 -3.12 -5.30
CA SER A 130 11.99 -3.30 -4.06
C SER A 130 10.83 -2.30 -3.98
N PHE A 131 9.79 -2.70 -3.27
CA PHE A 131 8.59 -1.89 -3.07
C PHE A 131 8.43 -1.61 -1.58
N VAL A 132 8.22 -0.35 -1.23
CA VAL A 132 7.88 0.10 0.12
C VAL A 132 6.50 0.74 0.02
N THR A 133 5.50 0.19 0.69
CA THR A 133 4.11 0.63 0.53
C THR A 133 3.49 1.03 1.86
N PHE A 134 2.72 2.12 1.82
CA PHE A 134 1.81 2.53 2.90
C PHE A 134 0.40 1.98 2.70
N ASN A 135 0.14 1.29 1.59
CA ASN A 135 -1.17 0.77 1.27
C ASN A 135 -1.40 -0.57 1.98
N TYR A 136 -2.64 -0.76 2.43
CA TYR A 136 -3.08 -2.01 3.05
C TYR A 136 -3.34 -3.13 2.04
N ASP A 137 -3.64 -2.75 0.79
CA ASP A 137 -3.89 -3.70 -0.29
C ASP A 137 -2.64 -4.48 -0.66
N ARG A 138 -2.86 -5.57 -1.40
CA ARG A 138 -1.85 -6.60 -1.69
C ARG A 138 -1.59 -6.72 -3.19
N VAL A 139 -1.92 -5.66 -3.93
CA VAL A 139 -2.00 -5.71 -5.40
C VAL A 139 -0.63 -5.96 -6.01
N VAL A 140 0.44 -5.40 -5.43
CA VAL A 140 1.81 -5.53 -5.96
C VAL A 140 2.26 -6.98 -5.94
N GLU A 141 2.27 -7.60 -4.76
CA GLU A 141 2.74 -8.97 -4.58
C GLU A 141 1.81 -9.98 -5.28
N HIS A 142 0.50 -9.74 -5.28
CA HIS A 142 -0.46 -10.58 -6.00
C HIS A 142 -0.26 -10.51 -7.52
N PHE A 143 -0.09 -9.30 -8.07
CA PHE A 143 0.13 -9.10 -9.50
C PHE A 143 1.45 -9.76 -9.95
N LEU A 144 2.54 -9.53 -9.23
CA LEU A 144 3.86 -10.06 -9.59
C LEU A 144 3.87 -11.58 -9.54
N PHE A 145 3.47 -12.19 -8.41
CA PHE A 145 3.48 -13.65 -8.25
C PHE A 145 2.62 -14.34 -9.30
N THR A 146 1.39 -13.86 -9.49
CA THR A 146 0.46 -14.41 -10.49
C THR A 146 1.01 -14.24 -11.91
N SER A 147 1.59 -13.07 -12.24
CA SER A 147 2.15 -12.82 -13.56
C SER A 147 3.35 -13.72 -13.86
N ILE A 148 4.26 -13.92 -12.90
CA ILE A 148 5.41 -14.82 -13.04
C ILE A 148 4.91 -16.25 -13.31
N MET A 149 4.01 -16.75 -12.48
CA MET A 149 3.47 -18.11 -12.62
C MET A 149 2.85 -18.34 -14.00
N ASN A 150 2.01 -17.41 -14.47
CA ASN A 150 1.32 -17.55 -15.75
C ASN A 150 2.20 -17.25 -16.98
N SER A 151 3.26 -16.45 -16.83
CA SER A 151 4.15 -16.15 -17.96
C SER A 151 5.17 -17.25 -18.22
N TYR A 152 5.65 -17.91 -17.16
CA TYR A 152 6.74 -18.90 -17.25
C TYR A 152 6.28 -20.35 -17.08
N GLY A 153 5.03 -20.58 -16.66
CA GLY A 153 4.46 -21.93 -16.53
C GLY A 153 5.17 -22.78 -15.48
N LYS A 154 5.74 -22.16 -14.45
CA LYS A 154 6.45 -22.83 -13.35
C LYS A 154 5.50 -23.12 -12.19
N ASP A 155 5.87 -24.09 -11.35
CA ASP A 155 5.13 -24.39 -10.13
C ASP A 155 5.25 -23.27 -9.09
N ALA A 156 4.37 -23.31 -8.08
CA ALA A 156 4.28 -22.28 -7.07
C ALA A 156 5.54 -22.14 -6.22
N ASP A 157 6.25 -23.24 -5.93
CA ASP A 157 7.45 -23.24 -5.10
C ASP A 157 8.62 -22.55 -5.83
N ALA A 158 8.80 -22.84 -7.11
CA ALA A 158 9.77 -22.15 -7.95
C ALA A 158 9.45 -20.65 -8.07
N CYS A 159 8.19 -20.29 -8.30
CA CYS A 159 7.76 -18.89 -8.35
C CYS A 159 7.96 -18.17 -7.01
N LEU A 160 7.73 -18.86 -5.89
CA LEU A 160 7.95 -18.32 -4.55
C LEU A 160 9.44 -18.01 -4.32
N ALA A 161 10.34 -18.90 -4.76
CA ALA A 161 11.78 -18.66 -4.68
C ALA A 161 12.22 -17.39 -5.42
N VAL A 162 11.62 -17.12 -6.58
CA VAL A 162 11.83 -15.87 -7.34
C VAL A 162 11.21 -14.68 -6.60
N MET A 163 9.97 -14.79 -6.14
CA MET A 163 9.24 -13.70 -5.47
C MET A 163 9.93 -13.26 -4.17
N ASN A 164 10.54 -14.19 -3.42
CA ASN A 164 11.31 -13.91 -2.21
C ASN A 164 12.54 -13.01 -2.46
N ARG A 165 12.99 -12.88 -3.70
CA ARG A 165 14.08 -11.98 -4.09
C ARG A 165 13.61 -10.56 -4.45
N ILE A 166 12.31 -10.30 -4.47
CA ILE A 166 11.69 -9.01 -4.80
C ILE A 166 10.93 -8.50 -3.57
N PRO A 167 11.57 -7.70 -2.69
CA PRO A 167 10.97 -7.29 -1.44
C PRO A 167 9.75 -6.37 -1.63
N VAL A 168 8.67 -6.65 -0.88
CA VAL A 168 7.50 -5.76 -0.74
C VAL A 168 7.27 -5.52 0.76
N VAL A 169 7.49 -4.29 1.21
CA VAL A 169 7.45 -3.90 2.63
C VAL A 169 6.21 -3.05 2.92
N HIS A 170 5.31 -3.54 3.78
CA HIS A 170 4.09 -2.83 4.18
C HIS A 170 4.28 -2.09 5.51
N LEU A 171 4.36 -0.76 5.45
CA LEU A 171 4.65 0.09 6.61
C LEU A 171 3.47 0.24 7.58
N HIS A 172 2.25 0.04 7.11
CA HIS A 172 1.03 0.04 7.94
C HIS A 172 0.40 -1.36 8.01
N GLY A 173 1.18 -2.40 7.71
CA GLY A 173 0.65 -3.74 7.55
C GLY A 173 -0.27 -3.87 6.33
N ARG A 174 -1.04 -4.96 6.28
CA ARG A 174 -1.78 -5.38 5.08
C ARG A 174 -3.06 -6.14 5.40
N LEU A 175 -3.90 -6.35 4.39
CA LEU A 175 -5.14 -7.14 4.44
C LEU A 175 -4.91 -8.67 4.57
N GLY A 176 -3.92 -9.08 5.37
CA GLY A 176 -3.53 -10.47 5.59
C GLY A 176 -2.58 -11.03 4.52
N TYR A 177 -1.89 -12.11 4.84
CA TYR A 177 -1.01 -12.78 3.87
C TYR A 177 -1.79 -13.41 2.71
N LEU A 178 -1.17 -13.51 1.55
CA LEU A 178 -1.66 -14.30 0.41
C LEU A 178 -1.41 -15.80 0.64
N PRO A 179 -2.16 -16.70 -0.03
CA PRO A 179 -2.05 -18.14 0.20
C PRO A 179 -0.66 -18.74 -0.02
N TRP A 180 0.14 -18.13 -0.89
CA TRP A 180 1.51 -18.55 -1.19
C TRP A 180 2.54 -17.97 -0.20
N GLU A 181 2.17 -17.00 0.63
CA GLU A 181 3.06 -16.38 1.62
C GLU A 181 3.02 -17.07 2.99
N SER A 182 1.84 -17.54 3.41
CA SER A 182 1.63 -18.06 4.76
C SER A 182 0.46 -19.05 4.82
N PRO A 183 0.51 -20.07 5.71
CA PRO A 183 -0.65 -20.88 6.04
C PRO A 183 -1.80 -20.09 6.68
N ASP A 184 -1.48 -19.05 7.46
CA ASP A 184 -2.48 -18.12 8.01
C ASP A 184 -2.71 -16.96 7.04
N SER A 185 -3.51 -17.23 6.03
CA SER A 185 -3.69 -16.35 4.87
C SER A 185 -5.14 -16.26 4.42
N ARG A 186 -5.38 -15.36 3.46
CA ARG A 186 -6.64 -15.28 2.72
C ARG A 186 -6.38 -15.05 1.24
N PRO A 187 -7.24 -15.60 0.35
CA PRO A 187 -7.11 -15.38 -1.09
C PRO A 187 -7.25 -13.89 -1.44
N PHE A 188 -6.68 -13.50 -2.57
CA PHE A 188 -6.97 -12.21 -3.20
C PHE A 188 -8.34 -12.32 -3.88
N ALA A 189 -9.40 -11.96 -3.16
CA ALA A 189 -10.78 -12.12 -3.61
C ALA A 189 -11.71 -11.15 -2.88
N PRO A 190 -12.80 -10.67 -3.51
CA PRO A 190 -13.67 -9.65 -2.93
C PRO A 190 -14.57 -10.15 -1.78
N ASN A 191 -14.41 -11.41 -1.37
CA ASN A 191 -15.29 -12.07 -0.40
C ASN A 191 -14.90 -11.70 1.03
N LEU A 192 -15.86 -11.15 1.76
CA LEU A 192 -15.79 -10.90 3.19
C LEU A 192 -16.31 -12.12 3.97
N SER A 193 -15.51 -12.60 4.89
CA SER A 193 -15.87 -13.60 5.91
C SER A 193 -15.35 -13.15 7.28
N LYS A 194 -15.88 -13.75 8.36
CA LYS A 194 -15.39 -13.50 9.72
C LYS A 194 -13.89 -13.76 9.83
N GLU A 195 -13.43 -14.89 9.32
CA GLU A 195 -12.02 -15.30 9.36
C GLU A 195 -11.14 -14.35 8.54
N SER A 196 -11.65 -13.84 7.41
CA SER A 196 -10.92 -12.85 6.62
C SER A 196 -10.73 -11.54 7.38
N LEU A 197 -11.75 -11.08 8.11
CA LEU A 197 -11.68 -9.85 8.90
C LEU A 197 -10.74 -10.02 10.10
N GLU A 198 -10.85 -11.13 10.82
CA GLU A 198 -9.95 -11.44 11.95
C GLU A 198 -8.48 -11.46 11.52
N ARG A 199 -8.17 -12.03 10.34
CA ARG A 199 -6.81 -11.99 9.77
C ARG A 199 -6.38 -10.57 9.41
N CYS A 200 -7.26 -9.77 8.79
CA CYS A 200 -6.96 -8.39 8.46
C CYS A 200 -6.75 -7.51 9.70
N ILE A 201 -7.54 -7.69 10.76
CA ILE A 201 -7.38 -6.97 12.04
C ILE A 201 -6.00 -7.24 12.64
N LYS A 202 -5.50 -8.47 12.54
CA LYS A 202 -4.14 -8.83 12.97
C LYS A 202 -3.06 -8.30 12.03
N GLY A 203 -3.35 -8.22 10.74
CA GLY A 203 -2.39 -7.85 9.69
C GLY A 203 -2.19 -6.35 9.50
N ILE A 204 -3.21 -5.53 9.81
CA ILE A 204 -3.12 -4.06 9.79
C ILE A 204 -2.38 -3.58 11.03
N LYS A 205 -1.43 -2.65 10.84
CA LYS A 205 -0.64 -2.02 11.90
C LYS A 205 -0.91 -0.53 11.94
N ILE A 206 -1.27 -0.02 13.12
CA ILE A 206 -1.40 1.42 13.36
C ILE A 206 -0.20 1.90 14.16
N ILE A 207 0.29 3.11 13.86
CA ILE A 207 1.56 3.70 14.35
C ILE A 207 1.82 3.48 15.87
N HIS A 208 0.78 3.55 16.71
CA HIS A 208 0.93 3.42 18.16
C HIS A 208 1.25 1.98 18.64
N GLU A 209 0.99 0.97 17.81
CA GLU A 209 1.33 -0.44 18.08
C GLU A 209 2.84 -0.70 17.87
N ASP A 210 3.46 -0.05 16.87
CA ASP A 210 4.88 -0.27 16.52
C ASP A 210 5.84 0.22 17.63
N ILE A 211 5.51 1.32 18.31
CA ILE A 211 6.40 1.97 19.29
C ILE A 211 6.51 1.17 20.59
N LYS A 212 5.42 0.53 21.04
CA LYS A 212 5.38 -0.20 22.32
C LYS A 212 6.10 -1.55 22.27
N ASP A 213 6.23 -2.14 21.08
CA ASP A 213 6.80 -3.47 20.91
C ASP A 213 8.26 -3.47 20.40
N GLY A 214 8.88 -2.29 20.21
CA GLY A 214 10.24 -2.20 19.66
C GLY A 214 10.37 -2.73 18.23
N ARG A 215 9.24 -2.91 17.53
CA ARG A 215 9.10 -3.52 16.21
C ARG A 215 8.94 -2.47 15.12
N ASP A 216 9.91 -1.57 14.98
CA ASP A 216 10.01 -0.70 13.79
C ASP A 216 10.77 -1.42 12.64
N THR A 217 10.58 -2.74 12.52
CA THR A 217 11.36 -3.60 11.60
C THR A 217 11.13 -3.24 10.14
N GLU A 218 9.89 -2.97 9.75
CA GLU A 218 9.52 -2.62 8.39
C GLU A 218 10.04 -1.23 8.01
N PHE A 219 9.97 -0.24 8.92
CA PHE A 219 10.56 1.07 8.67
C PHE A 219 12.09 1.04 8.70
N ALA A 220 12.70 0.22 9.56
CA ALA A 220 14.16 0.01 9.54
C ALA A 220 14.61 -0.58 8.20
N LEU A 221 13.90 -1.61 7.71
CA LEU A 221 14.16 -2.22 6.41
C LEU A 221 13.89 -1.24 5.26
N ALA A 222 12.80 -0.47 5.30
CA ALA A 222 12.51 0.55 4.31
C ALA A 222 13.58 1.63 4.27
N LYS A 223 14.05 2.13 5.43
CA LYS A 223 15.18 3.07 5.52
C LYS A 223 16.45 2.47 4.94
N GLN A 224 16.72 1.19 5.18
CA GLN A 224 17.85 0.50 4.58
C GLN A 224 17.74 0.49 3.05
N PHE A 225 16.61 0.06 2.49
CA PHE A 225 16.39 0.07 1.04
C PHE A 225 16.52 1.47 0.45
N LEU A 226 15.92 2.48 1.08
CA LEU A 226 16.04 3.86 0.64
C LEU A 226 17.48 4.36 0.70
N ARG A 227 18.28 3.99 1.70
CA ARG A 227 19.69 4.36 1.77
C ARG A 227 20.52 3.69 0.68
N GLU A 228 20.30 2.41 0.43
CA GLU A 228 21.07 1.65 -0.56
C GLU A 228 20.62 1.85 -2.02
N ALA A 229 19.46 2.48 -2.23
CA ALA A 229 18.91 2.71 -3.55
C ALA A 229 19.82 3.57 -4.43
N GLU A 230 19.92 3.23 -5.70
CA GLU A 230 20.51 4.08 -6.72
C GLU A 230 19.45 5.01 -7.34
N GLN A 231 18.17 4.66 -7.23
CA GLN A 231 17.05 5.49 -7.67
C GLN A 231 15.78 5.21 -6.86
N ILE A 232 15.05 6.29 -6.54
CA ILE A 232 13.87 6.25 -5.67
C ILE A 232 12.70 6.96 -6.36
N TYR A 233 11.55 6.29 -6.39
CA TYR A 233 10.34 6.79 -7.04
C TYR A 233 9.16 6.77 -6.06
N PHE A 234 8.70 7.95 -5.65
CA PHE A 234 7.49 8.12 -4.85
C PHE A 234 6.27 8.19 -5.78
N MET A 235 5.37 7.22 -5.67
CA MET A 235 4.20 7.07 -6.54
C MET A 235 2.92 7.15 -5.72
N GLY A 236 2.08 8.15 -6.01
CA GLY A 236 0.83 8.36 -5.29
C GLY A 236 1.00 8.60 -3.78
N PHE A 237 2.18 9.08 -3.37
CA PHE A 237 2.55 9.29 -1.98
C PHE A 237 2.16 10.69 -1.50
N GLY A 238 1.47 10.78 -0.36
CA GLY A 238 0.89 12.04 0.14
C GLY A 238 1.80 12.90 0.99
N PHE A 239 3.05 12.48 1.27
CA PHE A 239 4.03 13.24 2.07
C PHE A 239 3.50 13.80 3.40
N ASN A 240 2.70 13.01 4.13
CA ASN A 240 2.33 13.40 5.49
C ASN A 240 3.62 13.53 6.34
N ARG A 241 3.63 14.48 7.29
CA ARG A 241 4.81 14.81 8.09
C ARG A 241 5.39 13.59 8.81
N THR A 242 4.56 12.82 9.50
CA THR A 242 4.97 11.64 10.27
C THR A 242 5.67 10.59 9.40
N ASN A 243 5.16 10.31 8.20
CA ASN A 243 5.70 9.32 7.29
C ASN A 243 7.01 9.80 6.66
N VAL A 244 7.12 11.10 6.35
CA VAL A 244 8.35 11.72 5.88
C VAL A 244 9.46 11.64 6.93
N GLU A 245 9.11 11.95 8.18
CA GLU A 245 10.03 11.87 9.33
C GLU A 245 10.43 10.41 9.63
N ARG A 246 9.48 9.46 9.65
CA ARG A 246 9.78 8.04 9.93
C ARG A 246 10.67 7.39 8.86
N LEU A 247 10.51 7.78 7.58
CA LEU A 247 11.36 7.31 6.47
C LEU A 247 12.66 8.10 6.30
N ASP A 248 12.85 9.15 7.10
CA ASP A 248 14.06 9.98 7.07
C ASP A 248 14.36 10.57 5.68
N ILE A 249 13.30 10.97 4.95
CA ILE A 249 13.42 11.37 3.53
C ILE A 249 14.31 12.60 3.36
N ALA A 250 14.29 13.54 4.31
CA ALA A 250 15.10 14.74 4.28
C ALA A 250 16.61 14.43 4.21
N ASN A 251 17.04 13.33 4.83
CA ASN A 251 18.46 12.93 4.91
C ASN A 251 18.90 11.98 3.79
N LEU A 252 18.04 11.68 2.81
CA LEU A 252 18.45 10.87 1.66
C LEU A 252 19.43 11.65 0.76
N GLU A 253 20.42 10.94 0.21
CA GLU A 253 21.44 11.56 -0.64
C GLU A 253 20.82 12.16 -1.91
N LYS A 254 21.02 13.47 -2.13
CA LYS A 254 20.43 14.22 -3.26
C LYS A 254 21.12 14.00 -4.61
N ARG A 255 22.24 13.28 -4.64
CA ARG A 255 23.04 13.07 -5.87
C ARG A 255 22.47 11.98 -6.79
N ARG A 256 21.44 11.27 -6.35
CA ARG A 256 20.76 10.22 -7.09
C ARG A 256 19.35 10.65 -7.51
N PRO A 257 18.74 10.00 -8.52
CA PRO A 257 17.34 10.21 -8.87
C PRO A 257 16.41 9.94 -7.69
N ILE A 258 15.70 10.99 -7.24
CA ILE A 258 14.62 10.90 -6.25
C ILE A 258 13.43 11.68 -6.79
N TYR A 259 12.51 10.98 -7.44
CA TYR A 259 11.37 11.59 -8.11
C TYR A 259 10.06 11.26 -7.40
N SER A 260 9.11 12.19 -7.50
CA SER A 260 7.74 11.97 -7.03
C SER A 260 6.72 12.37 -8.06
N THR A 261 5.65 11.59 -8.16
CA THR A 261 4.42 12.04 -8.82
C THR A 261 3.88 13.27 -8.10
N ALA A 262 3.34 14.23 -8.85
CA ALA A 262 2.74 15.45 -8.29
C ALA A 262 1.28 15.65 -8.73
N TYR A 263 0.63 14.58 -9.15
CA TYR A 263 -0.74 14.62 -9.65
C TYR A 263 -1.70 15.23 -8.60
N ASN A 264 -2.49 16.22 -9.02
CA ASN A 264 -3.42 17.01 -8.19
C ASN A 264 -2.81 17.79 -7.00
N LEU A 265 -1.48 17.92 -6.91
CA LEU A 265 -0.86 18.80 -5.91
C LEU A 265 -0.84 20.25 -6.41
N THR A 266 -1.30 21.18 -5.57
CA THR A 266 -1.13 22.62 -5.76
C THR A 266 0.32 23.04 -5.57
N ASP A 267 0.70 24.20 -6.09
CA ASP A 267 2.08 24.71 -5.92
C ASP A 267 2.42 25.05 -4.46
N SER A 268 1.40 25.39 -3.66
CA SER A 268 1.55 25.59 -2.21
C SER A 268 1.89 24.28 -1.51
N GLU A 269 1.18 23.20 -1.83
CA GLU A 269 1.45 21.86 -1.29
C GLU A 269 2.83 21.35 -1.71
N LYS A 270 3.19 21.47 -3.00
CA LYS A 270 4.54 21.13 -3.48
C LYS A 270 5.61 21.90 -2.70
N SER A 271 5.42 23.21 -2.51
CA SER A 271 6.36 24.05 -1.76
C SER A 271 6.48 23.63 -0.29
N ALA A 272 5.37 23.22 0.34
CA ALA A 272 5.38 22.71 1.70
C ALA A 272 6.13 21.37 1.79
N ILE A 273 5.91 20.46 0.83
CA ILE A 273 6.61 19.17 0.78
C ILE A 273 8.10 19.35 0.50
N LEU A 274 8.48 20.28 -0.39
CA LEU A 274 9.89 20.58 -0.65
C LEU A 274 10.59 21.13 0.59
N ARG A 275 9.92 21.97 1.40
CA ARG A 275 10.47 22.39 2.70
C ARG A 275 10.60 21.21 3.67
N LEU A 276 9.58 20.37 3.77
CA LEU A 276 9.55 19.22 4.66
C LEU A 276 10.61 18.17 4.31
N THR A 277 10.92 18.02 3.02
CA THR A 277 11.91 17.07 2.50
C THR A 277 13.27 17.72 2.24
N GLU A 278 13.49 18.97 2.66
CA GLU A 278 14.72 19.73 2.39
C GLU A 278 15.15 19.78 0.90
N ASN A 279 14.19 19.79 -0.02
CA ASN A 279 14.40 19.70 -1.47
C ASN A 279 15.06 18.39 -1.93
N THR A 280 14.93 17.32 -1.15
CA THR A 280 15.46 16.00 -1.52
C THR A 280 14.65 15.35 -2.64
N VAL A 281 13.36 15.67 -2.75
CA VAL A 281 12.46 15.10 -3.77
C VAL A 281 12.25 16.07 -4.92
N SER A 282 12.31 15.57 -6.16
CA SER A 282 11.97 16.30 -7.37
C SER A 282 10.60 15.89 -7.89
N PHE A 283 9.68 16.84 -8.02
CA PHE A 283 8.32 16.57 -8.49
C PHE A 283 8.22 16.50 -10.01
N GLN A 284 7.49 15.51 -10.50
CA GLN A 284 7.13 15.36 -11.90
C GLN A 284 5.62 15.46 -12.07
N ALA A 285 5.17 16.28 -13.02
CA ALA A 285 3.76 16.55 -13.29
C ALA A 285 3.08 15.40 -14.05
N GLN A 286 3.18 14.18 -13.52
CA GLN A 286 2.69 12.96 -14.14
C GLN A 286 2.03 12.04 -13.12
N ASP A 287 1.17 11.15 -13.63
CA ASP A 287 0.61 10.04 -12.88
C ASP A 287 1.65 8.91 -12.68
N CYS A 288 1.20 7.81 -12.08
CA CYS A 288 2.06 6.67 -11.78
C CYS A 288 2.64 6.00 -13.03
N ILE A 289 1.86 5.89 -14.11
CA ILE A 289 2.33 5.26 -15.35
C ILE A 289 3.28 6.18 -16.12
N GLY A 290 3.04 7.50 -16.14
CA GLY A 290 3.93 8.49 -16.71
C GLY A 290 5.30 8.47 -16.04
N MET A 291 5.33 8.46 -14.70
CA MET A 291 6.57 8.29 -13.93
C MET A 291 7.37 7.06 -14.42
N CYS A 292 6.70 5.92 -14.58
CA CYS A 292 7.33 4.70 -15.07
C CYS A 292 7.87 4.84 -16.51
N ARG A 293 7.14 5.53 -17.40
CA ARG A 293 7.49 5.65 -18.82
C ARG A 293 8.63 6.63 -19.09
N GLU A 294 8.70 7.71 -18.33
CA GLU A 294 9.55 8.86 -18.68
C GLU A 294 10.72 9.06 -17.73
N TRP A 295 10.62 8.61 -16.47
CA TRP A 295 11.59 8.96 -15.43
C TRP A 295 12.29 7.78 -14.79
N VAL A 296 11.69 6.58 -14.85
CA VAL A 296 12.36 5.36 -14.38
C VAL A 296 13.51 5.02 -15.32
N ASN A 297 14.73 4.90 -14.76
CA ASN A 297 15.85 4.39 -15.53
C ASN A 297 15.78 2.86 -15.55
N TRP A 298 15.34 2.32 -16.69
CA TRP A 298 15.22 0.89 -16.94
C TRP A 298 16.53 0.21 -17.37
N SER A 299 17.61 0.98 -17.55
CA SER A 299 18.94 0.51 -17.98
C SER A 299 19.79 0.09 -16.80
#